data_AF-A0A974XCV2-F1
#
_entry.id   AF-A0A974XCV2-F1
#
_cell.length_a   1.000
_cell.length_b   1.000
_cell.length_c   1.000
_cell.angle_alpha   90.00
_cell.angle_beta   90.00
_cell.angle_gamma   90.00
#
_symmetry.space_group_name_H-M   'P 1'
#
loop_
_entity.id
_entity.type
_entity.pdbx_description
1 polymer ?
#
loop_
_entity_poly.entity_id
_entity_poly.type
_entity_poly.pdbx_seq_one_letter_code
_entity_poly.pdbx_strand_id
1 'polypeptide(L)'
;MKKILSFVLVILILVSSMTINVFADENNSTKIKLGDVFVNVPYNENDIIVEYEKNEIEIRAIIKDKHTGEILDIHGEYIQPLDKLPQSIIEQFPDELKTRANSLKESNDINMVSSQGDFFVKVVYNDKVFGSIVARLYCEFEYYSEYNYRNVTKIVDTYWREASSGTFKIERETSNATVSEDKTGVTVWGGCNIVLTVTKDTSASIGIPAVFEFSHEVGETQYYRTTIDDFRYSYSIY
;
A
#
# COMPACT_ATOMS: atom_id res chain seq x y z
N MET A 1 -17.21 52.65 12.02
CA MET A 1 -17.09 51.38 12.78
C MET A 1 -17.56 50.14 12.03
N LYS A 2 -18.76 50.10 11.40
CA LYS A 2 -19.26 48.89 10.70
C LYS A 2 -18.38 48.36 9.55
N LYS A 3 -17.68 49.24 8.81
CA LYS A 3 -16.78 48.83 7.70
C LYS A 3 -15.47 48.17 8.16
N ILE A 4 -14.98 48.51 9.36
CA ILE A 4 -13.75 47.95 9.92
C ILE A 4 -14.02 46.53 10.47
N LEU A 5 -15.18 46.33 11.10
CA LEU A 5 -15.60 45.02 11.62
C LEU A 5 -15.82 43.98 10.49
N SER A 6 -16.37 44.41 9.36
CA SER A 6 -16.55 43.54 8.18
C SER A 6 -15.23 43.14 7.53
N PHE A 7 -14.22 44.01 7.56
CA PHE A 7 -12.91 43.73 6.98
C PHE A 7 -12.12 42.74 7.85
N VAL A 8 -12.22 42.87 9.18
CA VAL A 8 -11.61 41.92 10.14
C VAL A 8 -12.25 40.53 10.05
N LEU A 9 -13.57 40.44 9.84
CA LEU A 9 -14.27 39.15 9.69
C LEU A 9 -13.87 38.42 8.39
N VAL A 10 -13.72 39.14 7.27
CA VAL A 10 -13.27 38.56 5.99
C VAL A 10 -11.83 38.07 6.10
N ILE A 11 -10.95 38.79 6.81
CA ILE A 11 -9.58 38.34 7.09
C ILE A 11 -9.59 37.10 8.00
N LEU A 12 -10.42 37.05 9.04
CA LEU A 12 -10.52 35.86 9.91
C LEU A 12 -10.97 34.61 9.15
N ILE A 13 -11.92 34.76 8.21
CA ILE A 13 -12.38 33.65 7.37
C ILE A 13 -11.26 33.21 6.39
N LEU A 14 -10.55 34.16 5.77
CA LEU A 14 -9.44 33.86 4.86
C LEU A 14 -8.23 33.20 5.55
N VAL A 15 -7.94 33.58 6.80
CA VAL A 15 -6.86 32.96 7.59
C VAL A 15 -7.26 31.58 8.10
N SER A 16 -8.54 31.32 8.35
CA SER A 16 -9.03 29.98 8.72
C SER A 16 -9.04 28.96 7.58
N SER A 17 -8.88 29.41 6.33
CA SER A 17 -8.85 28.55 5.14
C SER A 17 -7.45 28.21 4.63
N MET A 18 -6.39 28.61 5.35
CA MET A 18 -5.04 28.15 5.02
C MET A 18 -4.81 26.77 5.64
N THR A 19 -5.25 25.73 4.93
CA THR A 19 -4.80 24.37 5.20
C THR A 19 -3.37 24.24 4.69
N ILE A 20 -2.43 24.00 5.61
CA ILE A 20 -1.06 23.62 5.25
C ILE A 20 -1.11 22.12 4.99
N ASN A 21 -1.04 21.74 3.72
CA ASN A 21 -0.94 20.33 3.34
C ASN A 21 0.51 19.86 3.55
N VAL A 22 0.66 18.64 4.04
CA VAL A 22 1.95 17.96 4.11
C VAL A 22 2.36 17.51 2.72
N PHE A 23 3.57 17.90 2.31
CA PHE A 23 4.18 17.48 1.06
C PHE A 23 5.27 16.45 1.31
N ALA A 24 5.46 15.54 0.35
CA ALA A 24 6.54 14.57 0.39
C ALA A 24 7.91 15.29 0.28
N ASP A 25 8.83 14.98 1.18
CA ASP A 25 10.24 15.42 1.17
C ASP A 25 11.15 14.25 1.58
N GLU A 26 11.92 13.74 0.62
CA GLU A 26 12.84 12.62 0.83
C GLU A 26 13.96 12.96 1.83
N ASN A 27 14.32 14.24 1.99
CA ASN A 27 15.33 14.68 2.95
C ASN A 27 14.82 14.67 4.40
N ASN A 28 13.51 14.52 4.57
CA ASN A 28 12.84 14.61 5.85
C ASN A 28 11.88 13.42 6.03
N SER A 29 12.43 12.21 5.84
CA SER A 29 11.68 10.96 5.91
C SER A 29 11.52 10.44 7.34
N THR A 30 10.43 9.71 7.57
CA THR A 30 10.13 9.04 8.83
C THR A 30 10.19 7.54 8.64
N LYS A 31 10.88 6.86 9.56
CA LYS A 31 10.93 5.40 9.60
C LYS A 31 9.82 4.86 10.49
N ILE A 32 8.88 4.13 9.90
CA ILE A 32 7.72 3.56 10.58
C ILE A 32 7.91 2.05 10.70
N LYS A 33 7.79 1.52 11.93
CA LYS A 33 7.79 0.08 12.15
C LYS A 33 6.40 -0.50 11.85
N LEU A 34 6.35 -1.59 11.11
CA LEU A 34 5.16 -2.43 10.97
C LEU A 34 5.26 -3.60 11.98
N GLY A 35 5.40 -4.84 11.50
CA GLY A 35 5.71 -6.03 12.29
C GLY A 35 7.22 -6.25 12.31
N ASP A 36 7.71 -7.08 11.40
CA ASP A 36 9.12 -7.46 11.30
C ASP A 36 9.93 -6.52 10.41
N VAL A 37 9.24 -5.68 9.62
CA VAL A 37 9.83 -4.72 8.70
C VAL A 37 9.57 -3.27 9.12
N PHE A 38 10.32 -2.37 8.50
CA PHE A 38 10.20 -0.93 8.62
C PHE A 38 9.96 -0.34 7.23
N VAL A 39 9.17 0.71 7.14
CA VAL A 39 8.97 1.51 5.93
C VAL A 39 9.52 2.92 6.15
N ASN A 40 10.17 3.47 5.13
CA ASN A 40 10.56 4.88 5.13
C ASN A 40 9.53 5.65 4.31
N VAL A 41 8.80 6.55 4.95
CA VAL A 41 7.84 7.43 4.28
C VAL A 41 8.45 8.83 4.12
N PRO A 42 8.20 9.53 3.01
CA PRO A 42 8.82 10.82 2.72
C PRO A 42 8.11 11.97 3.46
N TYR A 43 7.77 11.80 4.74
CA TYR A 43 7.08 12.81 5.54
C TYR A 43 7.77 13.00 6.88
N ASN A 44 7.75 14.21 7.43
CA ASN A 44 8.29 14.49 8.75
C ASN A 44 7.37 13.94 9.85
N GLU A 45 7.95 13.32 10.88
CA GLU A 45 7.19 12.71 11.99
C GLU A 45 6.29 13.69 12.75
N ASN A 46 6.64 14.98 12.78
CA ASN A 46 5.86 16.00 13.47
C ASN A 46 4.62 16.44 12.71
N ASP A 47 4.59 16.19 11.40
CA ASP A 47 3.57 16.63 10.46
C ASP A 47 2.57 15.51 10.13
N ILE A 48 2.84 14.27 10.56
CA ILE A 48 1.97 13.12 10.31
C ILE A 48 1.39 12.54 11.60
N ILE A 49 0.30 11.79 11.42
CA ILE A 49 -0.24 10.84 12.39
C ILE A 49 -0.13 9.45 11.77
N VAL A 50 0.36 8.48 12.55
CA VAL A 50 0.39 7.07 12.14
C VAL A 50 -0.62 6.30 12.96
N GLU A 51 -1.65 5.79 12.30
CA GLU A 51 -2.64 4.88 12.90
C GLU A 51 -2.35 3.45 12.46
N TYR A 52 -2.54 2.50 13.38
CA TYR A 52 -2.30 1.09 13.11
C TYR A 52 -3.60 0.29 13.12
N GLU A 53 -3.83 -0.45 12.05
CA GLU A 53 -4.83 -1.52 12.00
C GLU A 53 -4.09 -2.85 12.04
N LYS A 54 -4.43 -3.71 13.01
CA LYS A 54 -3.82 -5.03 13.13
C LYS A 54 -4.90 -6.08 13.30
N ASN A 55 -4.83 -7.14 12.52
CA ASN A 55 -5.62 -8.35 12.70
C ASN A 55 -4.68 -9.56 12.84
N GLU A 56 -5.21 -10.78 12.70
CA GLU A 56 -4.41 -12.01 12.83
C GLU A 56 -3.46 -12.26 11.65
N ILE A 57 -3.69 -11.57 10.53
CA ILE A 57 -3.07 -11.82 9.22
C ILE A 57 -2.09 -10.73 8.88
N GLU A 58 -2.46 -9.48 9.10
CA GLU A 58 -1.73 -8.31 8.66
C GLU A 58 -1.68 -7.20 9.70
N ILE A 59 -0.67 -6.35 9.54
CA ILE A 59 -0.59 -5.04 10.15
C ILE A 59 -0.53 -3.99 9.05
N ARG A 60 -1.29 -2.91 9.22
CA ARG A 60 -1.33 -1.75 8.33
C ARG A 60 -0.98 -0.51 9.13
N ALA A 61 -0.09 0.30 8.58
CA ALA A 61 0.12 1.69 9.01
C ALA A 61 -0.62 2.60 8.04
N ILE A 62 -1.53 3.42 8.57
CA ILE A 62 -2.25 4.46 7.86
C ILE A 62 -1.60 5.79 8.24
N ILE A 63 -0.93 6.42 7.27
CA ILE A 63 -0.24 7.68 7.44
C ILE A 63 -1.17 8.80 7.02
N LYS A 64 -1.46 9.71 7.94
CA LYS A 64 -2.35 10.84 7.73
C LYS A 64 -1.63 12.16 7.93
N ASP A 65 -2.00 13.15 7.14
CA ASP A 65 -1.68 14.54 7.39
C ASP A 65 -2.28 14.96 8.74
N LYS A 66 -1.45 15.45 9.65
CA LYS A 66 -1.87 15.80 11.02
C LYS A 66 -2.82 17.00 11.07
N HIS A 67 -2.79 17.87 10.08
CA HIS A 67 -3.60 19.09 10.01
C HIS A 67 -4.94 18.84 9.33
N THR A 68 -4.96 18.08 8.24
CA THR A 68 -6.18 17.85 7.44
C THR A 68 -6.88 16.53 7.80
N GLY A 69 -6.14 15.56 8.34
CA GLY A 69 -6.60 14.20 8.55
C GLY A 69 -6.68 13.38 7.26
N GLU A 70 -6.25 13.92 6.12
CA GLU A 70 -6.22 13.21 4.84
C GLU A 70 -5.21 12.05 4.89
N ILE A 71 -5.59 10.92 4.30
CA ILE A 71 -4.70 9.77 4.16
C ILE A 71 -3.66 10.12 3.09
N LEU A 72 -2.39 10.13 3.50
CA LEU A 72 -1.26 10.34 2.62
C LEU A 72 -0.80 9.01 2.02
N ASP A 73 -0.70 7.98 2.87
CA ASP A 73 -0.20 6.68 2.46
C ASP A 73 -0.69 5.54 3.36
N ILE A 74 -0.71 4.31 2.83
CA ILE A 74 -1.06 3.10 3.60
C ILE A 74 -0.08 1.98 3.26
N HIS A 75 0.68 1.57 4.26
CA HIS A 75 1.66 0.49 4.16
C HIS A 75 1.20 -0.73 4.94
N GLY A 76 1.46 -1.93 4.43
CA GLY A 76 1.10 -3.15 5.15
C GLY A 76 2.11 -4.28 5.01
N GLU A 77 2.04 -5.17 5.99
CA GLU A 77 2.86 -6.37 6.12
C GLU A 77 1.96 -7.54 6.55
N TYR A 78 2.11 -8.70 5.89
CA TYR A 78 1.57 -9.94 6.44
C TYR A 78 2.42 -10.44 7.61
N ILE A 79 1.77 -10.61 8.76
CA ILE A 79 2.40 -10.86 10.08
C ILE A 79 3.23 -12.14 10.05
N GLN A 80 2.70 -13.20 9.45
CA GLN A 80 3.40 -14.48 9.36
C GLN A 80 4.07 -14.64 8.00
N PRO A 81 5.23 -15.32 7.95
CA PRO A 81 5.78 -15.85 6.72
C PRO A 81 4.74 -16.65 5.94
N LEU A 82 4.81 -16.58 4.60
CA LEU A 82 3.79 -17.15 3.71
C LEU A 82 3.48 -18.63 4.02
N ASP A 83 4.50 -19.41 4.40
CA ASP A 83 4.42 -20.83 4.74
C ASP A 83 3.73 -21.13 6.08
N LYS A 84 3.58 -20.11 6.95
CA LYS A 84 2.98 -20.27 8.29
C LYS A 84 1.55 -19.74 8.37
N LEU A 85 1.04 -19.09 7.33
CA LEU A 85 -0.32 -18.54 7.31
C LEU A 85 -1.40 -19.63 7.37
N PRO A 86 -2.55 -19.39 8.05
CA PRO A 86 -3.67 -20.33 8.05
C PRO A 86 -4.21 -20.59 6.63
N GLN A 87 -4.72 -21.79 6.36
CA GLN A 87 -5.18 -22.18 5.01
C GLN A 87 -6.33 -21.30 4.49
N SER A 88 -7.25 -20.90 5.37
CA SER A 88 -8.35 -19.98 5.06
C SER A 88 -7.88 -18.61 4.55
N ILE A 89 -6.64 -18.22 4.85
CA ILE A 89 -6.04 -16.98 4.39
C ILE A 89 -5.37 -17.18 3.04
N ILE A 90 -4.63 -18.29 2.91
CA ILE A 90 -4.03 -18.70 1.65
C ILE A 90 -5.09 -18.80 0.56
N GLU A 91 -6.28 -19.34 0.87
CA GLU A 91 -7.41 -19.45 -0.05
C GLU A 91 -7.95 -18.10 -0.57
N GLN A 92 -7.60 -16.98 0.07
CA GLN A 92 -7.95 -15.64 -0.39
C GLN A 92 -6.87 -15.05 -1.30
N PHE A 93 -5.70 -15.67 -1.38
CA PHE A 93 -4.62 -15.22 -2.25
C PHE A 93 -4.88 -15.57 -3.72
N PRO A 94 -4.17 -14.90 -4.65
CA PRO A 94 -4.09 -15.34 -6.04
C PRO A 94 -3.65 -16.81 -6.15
N ASP A 95 -4.05 -17.48 -7.23
CA ASP A 95 -3.76 -18.91 -7.43
C ASP A 95 -2.25 -19.22 -7.43
N GLU A 96 -1.43 -18.30 -7.93
CA GLU A 96 0.03 -18.38 -7.88
C GLU A 96 0.55 -18.39 -6.43
N LEU A 97 0.02 -17.49 -5.61
CA LEU A 97 0.37 -17.38 -4.19
C LEU A 97 -0.17 -18.56 -3.37
N LYS A 98 -1.39 -19.03 -3.66
CA LYS A 98 -1.95 -20.25 -3.08
C LYS A 98 -1.04 -21.43 -3.33
N THR A 99 -0.70 -21.63 -4.61
CA THR A 99 0.17 -22.73 -5.04
C THR A 99 1.51 -22.66 -4.34
N ARG A 100 2.07 -21.45 -4.20
CA ARG A 100 3.36 -21.24 -3.54
C ARG A 100 3.31 -21.43 -2.02
N ALA A 101 2.31 -20.88 -1.35
CA ALA A 101 2.15 -21.05 0.09
C ALA A 101 1.97 -22.54 0.44
N ASN A 102 1.20 -23.27 -0.39
CA ASN A 102 1.03 -24.71 -0.25
C ASN A 102 2.34 -25.48 -0.51
N SER A 103 3.10 -25.13 -1.54
CA SER A 103 4.38 -25.82 -1.83
C SER A 103 5.45 -25.56 -0.76
N LEU A 104 5.47 -24.36 -0.17
CA LEU A 104 6.38 -24.06 0.95
C LEU A 104 5.99 -24.82 2.23
N LYS A 105 4.67 -24.94 2.52
CA LYS A 105 4.18 -25.77 3.63
C LYS A 105 4.58 -27.23 3.47
N GLU A 106 4.34 -27.80 2.30
CA GLU A 106 4.72 -29.18 1.99
C GLU A 106 6.23 -29.42 2.09
N SER A 107 7.05 -28.43 1.71
CA SER A 107 8.52 -28.49 1.82
C SER A 107 9.01 -28.41 3.28
N ASN A 108 8.36 -27.60 4.11
CA ASN A 108 8.78 -27.39 5.50
C ASN A 108 8.35 -28.54 6.42
N ASP A 109 7.27 -29.27 6.10
CA ASP A 109 6.88 -30.49 6.83
C ASP A 109 7.89 -31.64 6.65
N ILE A 110 8.82 -31.55 5.68
CA ILE A 110 9.85 -32.56 5.40
C ILE A 110 11.18 -32.27 6.14
N ASN A 111 11.43 -31.04 6.57
CA ASN A 111 12.70 -30.62 7.16
C ASN A 111 12.53 -30.12 8.61
N MET A 112 12.56 -31.04 9.58
CA MET A 112 12.67 -30.70 11.00
C MET A 112 14.09 -30.20 11.35
N VAL A 113 14.14 -28.94 11.80
CA VAL A 113 15.10 -28.30 12.71
C VAL A 113 16.57 -28.32 12.26
N SER A 114 17.00 -27.29 11.53
CA SER A 114 18.41 -26.87 11.50
C SER A 114 18.67 -25.82 12.59
N SER A 115 19.74 -26.02 13.37
CA SER A 115 20.29 -25.01 14.30
C SER A 115 21.11 -23.94 13.57
N GLN A 116 20.85 -23.74 12.28
CA GLN A 116 21.47 -22.80 11.35
C GLN A 116 20.31 -22.05 10.70
N GLY A 117 20.44 -20.74 10.50
CA GLY A 117 19.33 -19.84 10.18
C GLY A 117 18.40 -20.30 9.06
N ASP A 118 17.20 -19.72 9.06
CA ASP A 118 16.10 -20.14 8.19
C ASP A 118 15.81 -19.07 7.13
N PHE A 119 15.25 -19.51 6.00
CA PHE A 119 14.75 -18.63 4.94
C PHE A 119 13.24 -18.43 5.12
N PHE A 120 12.82 -17.18 5.01
CA PHE A 120 11.42 -16.77 5.17
C PHE A 120 10.99 -15.93 3.99
N VAL A 121 9.76 -16.14 3.51
CA VAL A 121 9.13 -15.26 2.52
C VAL A 121 8.27 -14.25 3.24
N LYS A 122 8.61 -12.96 3.09
CA LYS A 122 7.84 -11.84 3.62
C LYS A 122 7.03 -11.21 2.50
N VAL A 123 5.82 -10.77 2.84
CA VAL A 123 4.92 -10.07 1.92
C VAL A 123 4.63 -8.69 2.50
N VAL A 124 4.93 -7.67 1.71
CA VAL A 124 4.69 -6.26 2.02
C VAL A 124 3.92 -5.62 0.88
N TYR A 125 3.23 -4.52 1.16
CA TYR A 125 2.47 -3.81 0.14
C TYR A 125 2.28 -2.34 0.45
N ASN A 126 1.77 -1.61 -0.53
CA ASN A 126 1.35 -0.22 -0.39
C ASN A 126 0.06 0.03 -1.18
N ASP A 127 -0.90 0.74 -0.56
CA ASP A 127 -2.21 1.00 -1.15
C ASP A 127 -2.26 2.38 -1.80
N LYS A 128 -2.75 2.43 -3.03
CA LYS A 128 -3.19 3.66 -3.68
C LYS A 128 -4.71 3.78 -3.55
N VAL A 129 -5.15 4.84 -2.87
CA VAL A 129 -6.57 5.09 -2.55
C VAL A 129 -7.14 6.21 -3.43
N PHE A 130 -8.29 5.95 -4.05
CA PHE A 130 -9.11 6.91 -4.77
C PHE A 130 -10.57 6.82 -4.29
N GLY A 131 -10.89 7.51 -3.19
CA GLY A 131 -12.19 7.38 -2.54
C GLY A 131 -12.39 5.94 -2.02
N SER A 132 -13.43 5.25 -2.50
CA SER A 132 -13.71 3.85 -2.15
C SER A 132 -12.90 2.82 -2.97
N ILE A 133 -12.15 3.27 -3.98
CA ILE A 133 -11.35 2.41 -4.86
C ILE A 133 -9.93 2.31 -4.30
N VAL A 134 -9.46 1.10 -4.06
CA VAL A 134 -8.13 0.82 -3.51
C VAL A 134 -7.42 -0.18 -4.42
N ALA A 135 -6.32 0.26 -5.01
CA ALA A 135 -5.38 -0.59 -5.73
C ALA A 135 -4.13 -0.80 -4.87
N ARG A 136 -3.54 -1.99 -4.89
CA ARG A 136 -2.43 -2.36 -4.02
C ARG A 136 -1.29 -2.95 -4.82
N LEU A 137 -0.08 -2.44 -4.61
CA LEU A 137 1.15 -3.00 -5.17
C LEU A 137 1.84 -3.85 -4.11
N TYR A 138 1.98 -5.15 -4.37
CA TYR A 138 2.64 -6.12 -3.50
C TYR A 138 4.10 -6.32 -3.88
N CYS A 139 4.91 -6.68 -2.88
CA CYS A 139 6.22 -7.27 -3.05
C CYS A 139 6.40 -8.45 -2.11
N GLU A 140 6.88 -9.54 -2.68
CA GLU A 140 7.33 -10.72 -1.98
C GLU A 140 8.84 -10.77 -2.06
N PHE A 141 9.49 -10.97 -0.92
CA PHE A 141 10.93 -11.16 -0.89
C PHE A 141 11.30 -12.23 0.12
N GLU A 142 12.33 -12.98 -0.22
CA GLU A 142 12.93 -13.94 0.68
C GLU A 142 14.02 -13.26 1.50
N TYR A 143 14.06 -13.56 2.78
CA TYR A 143 15.17 -13.15 3.64
C TYR A 143 15.66 -14.34 4.47
N TYR A 144 16.96 -14.38 4.69
CA TYR A 144 17.61 -15.28 5.62
C TYR A 144 17.60 -14.63 7.02
N SER A 145 17.34 -15.40 8.07
CA SER A 145 17.40 -14.93 9.45
C SER A 145 18.13 -15.93 10.37
N GLU A 146 19.14 -15.44 11.07
CA GLU A 146 19.94 -16.17 12.05
C GLU A 146 20.34 -15.24 13.21
N TYR A 147 19.90 -15.55 14.44
CA TYR A 147 20.10 -14.68 15.62
C TYR A 147 19.72 -13.21 15.36
N ASN A 148 20.70 -12.31 15.35
CA ASN A 148 20.51 -10.86 15.11
C ASN A 148 20.85 -10.45 13.68
N TYR A 149 21.05 -11.42 12.78
CA TYR A 149 21.40 -11.20 11.39
C TYR A 149 20.25 -11.62 10.50
N ARG A 150 19.75 -10.66 9.74
CA ARG A 150 18.76 -10.79 8.69
C ARG A 150 19.31 -10.19 7.41
N ASN A 151 19.09 -10.83 6.26
CA ASN A 151 19.44 -10.28 4.95
C ASN A 151 18.46 -10.73 3.88
N VAL A 152 18.01 -9.80 3.05
CA VAL A 152 17.19 -10.07 1.87
C VAL A 152 18.03 -10.82 0.85
N THR A 153 17.55 -11.98 0.41
CA THR A 153 18.29 -12.89 -0.47
C THR A 153 17.86 -12.69 -1.91
N LYS A 154 16.55 -12.52 -2.16
CA LYS A 154 16.00 -12.27 -3.48
C LYS A 154 14.62 -11.63 -3.41
N ILE A 155 14.28 -10.88 -4.45
CA ILE A 155 12.88 -10.58 -4.79
C ILE A 155 12.26 -11.86 -5.31
N VAL A 156 11.11 -12.20 -4.78
CA VAL A 156 10.32 -13.37 -5.14
C VAL A 156 9.33 -13.00 -6.23
N ASP A 157 8.54 -11.95 -6.01
CA ASP A 157 7.54 -11.46 -6.96
C ASP A 157 7.09 -10.03 -6.62
N THR A 158 6.47 -9.36 -7.58
CA THR A 158 5.80 -8.06 -7.42
C THR A 158 4.60 -7.97 -8.35
N TYR A 159 3.44 -7.51 -7.88
CA TYR A 159 2.21 -7.45 -8.69
C TYR A 159 1.18 -6.47 -8.11
N TRP A 160 0.23 -6.02 -8.95
CA TRP A 160 -0.91 -5.21 -8.50
C TRP A 160 -2.13 -6.08 -8.20
N ARG A 161 -2.99 -5.63 -7.28
CA ARG A 161 -4.35 -6.19 -7.08
C ARG A 161 -5.37 -5.15 -6.65
N GLU A 162 -6.62 -5.46 -6.92
CA GLU A 162 -7.79 -4.81 -6.35
C GLU A 162 -7.84 -5.13 -4.84
N ALA A 163 -7.74 -4.12 -3.99
CA ALA A 163 -7.77 -4.28 -2.52
C ALA A 163 -9.09 -3.85 -1.88
N SER A 164 -9.96 -3.17 -2.63
CA SER A 164 -11.34 -2.90 -2.26
C SER A 164 -12.30 -3.62 -3.20
N SER A 165 -13.48 -4.00 -2.72
CA SER A 165 -14.57 -4.46 -3.58
C SER A 165 -15.10 -3.32 -4.47
N GLY A 166 -15.48 -3.62 -5.71
CA GLY A 166 -16.14 -2.65 -6.57
C GLY A 166 -16.19 -3.10 -8.03
N THR A 167 -16.73 -2.25 -8.89
CA THR A 167 -16.78 -2.47 -10.35
C THR A 167 -15.57 -1.86 -11.06
N PHE A 168 -14.38 -1.97 -10.46
CA PHE A 168 -13.15 -1.55 -11.12
C PHE A 168 -12.25 -2.75 -11.42
N LYS A 169 -11.37 -2.58 -12.38
CA LYS A 169 -10.33 -3.53 -12.73
C LYS A 169 -8.98 -2.85 -12.84
N ILE A 170 -7.93 -3.61 -12.55
CA ILE A 170 -6.56 -3.18 -12.86
C ILE A 170 -6.17 -3.74 -14.24
N GLU A 171 -5.57 -2.89 -15.06
CA GLU A 171 -5.09 -3.23 -16.40
C GLU A 171 -3.69 -2.67 -16.68
N ARG A 172 -2.97 -3.32 -17.59
CA ARG A 172 -1.63 -2.90 -18.08
C ARG A 172 -0.66 -2.65 -16.92
N GLU A 173 -0.57 -3.65 -16.06
CA GLU A 173 0.27 -3.62 -14.88
C GLU A 173 1.75 -3.69 -15.25
N THR A 174 2.54 -2.91 -14.53
CA THR A 174 3.99 -3.04 -14.45
C THR A 174 4.37 -2.99 -12.97
N SER A 175 5.27 -3.87 -12.58
CA SER A 175 5.75 -4.01 -11.20
C SER A 175 7.17 -4.55 -11.24
N ASN A 176 8.02 -4.02 -10.37
CA ASN A 176 9.40 -4.47 -10.23
C ASN A 176 9.92 -4.11 -8.83
N ALA A 177 11.00 -4.75 -8.41
CA ALA A 177 11.70 -4.40 -7.19
C ALA A 177 13.19 -4.69 -7.28
N THR A 178 13.96 -4.00 -6.44
CA THR A 178 15.38 -4.24 -6.22
C THR A 178 15.64 -4.47 -4.74
N VAL A 179 16.65 -5.30 -4.47
CA VAL A 179 17.24 -5.44 -3.14
C VAL A 179 18.29 -4.34 -2.97
N SER A 180 18.34 -3.72 -1.80
CA SER A 180 19.37 -2.72 -1.47
C SER A 180 20.77 -3.34 -1.49
N GLU A 181 21.80 -2.54 -1.74
CA GLU A 181 23.19 -3.04 -1.86
C GLU A 181 23.68 -3.74 -0.58
N ASP A 182 23.27 -3.23 0.58
CA ASP A 182 23.56 -3.80 1.90
C ASP A 182 22.67 -5.01 2.26
N LYS A 183 21.72 -5.36 1.38
CA LYS A 183 20.74 -6.45 1.54
C LYS A 183 19.81 -6.30 2.74
N THR A 184 19.66 -5.09 3.27
CA THR A 184 18.77 -4.82 4.41
C THR A 184 17.38 -4.35 3.99
N GLY A 185 17.11 -4.17 2.71
CA GLY A 185 15.84 -3.65 2.26
C GLY A 185 15.50 -3.96 0.81
N VAL A 186 14.28 -3.58 0.45
CA VAL A 186 13.73 -3.69 -0.89
C VAL A 186 13.13 -2.36 -1.29
N THR A 187 13.31 -1.96 -2.55
CA THR A 187 12.58 -0.85 -3.16
C THR A 187 11.70 -1.41 -4.25
N VAL A 188 10.42 -1.08 -4.22
CA VAL A 188 9.38 -1.62 -5.08
C VAL A 188 8.76 -0.48 -5.84
N TRP A 189 8.54 -0.66 -7.13
CA TRP A 189 7.86 0.33 -7.95
C TRP A 189 7.00 -0.31 -9.02
N GLY A 190 6.03 0.45 -9.50
CA GLY A 190 5.14 -0.01 -10.54
C GLY A 190 4.18 1.07 -11.01
N GLY A 191 3.40 0.70 -12.02
CA GLY A 191 2.30 1.50 -12.52
C GLY A 191 1.21 0.60 -13.10
N CYS A 192 0.00 1.11 -13.13
CA CYS A 192 -1.14 0.40 -13.69
C CYS A 192 -2.24 1.37 -14.13
N ASN A 193 -3.22 0.88 -14.88
CA ASN A 193 -4.46 1.60 -15.12
C ASN A 193 -5.54 1.03 -14.23
N ILE A 194 -6.33 1.90 -13.62
CA ILE A 194 -7.59 1.52 -12.99
C ILE A 194 -8.73 1.86 -13.92
N VAL A 195 -9.54 0.87 -14.27
CA VAL A 195 -10.71 1.02 -15.13
C VAL A 195 -11.97 0.79 -14.31
N LEU A 196 -12.76 1.83 -14.11
CA LEU A 196 -14.04 1.79 -13.44
C LEU A 196 -15.17 1.56 -14.46
N THR A 197 -16.03 0.60 -14.18
CA THR A 197 -17.25 0.31 -14.95
C THR A 197 -18.46 0.86 -14.21
N VAL A 198 -19.20 1.75 -14.87
CA VAL A 198 -20.42 2.38 -14.34
C VAL A 198 -21.58 2.04 -15.27
N THR A 199 -22.64 1.49 -14.71
CA THR A 199 -23.93 1.26 -15.37
C THR A 199 -24.98 2.20 -14.80
N LYS A 200 -26.08 2.41 -15.53
CA LYS A 200 -27.22 3.24 -15.07
C LYS A 200 -27.67 2.88 -13.64
N ASP A 201 -27.65 1.60 -13.29
CA ASP A 201 -28.05 1.10 -11.96
C ASP A 201 -26.99 1.30 -10.86
N THR A 202 -25.71 1.46 -11.22
CA THR A 202 -24.61 1.67 -10.25
C THR A 202 -24.23 3.14 -10.06
N SER A 203 -24.64 4.02 -10.99
CA SER A 203 -24.38 5.47 -11.02
C SER A 203 -24.80 6.23 -9.76
N ALA A 204 -25.81 5.75 -9.02
CA ALA A 204 -26.29 6.41 -7.81
C ALA A 204 -25.42 6.15 -6.55
N SER A 205 -24.43 5.24 -6.62
CA SER A 205 -23.70 4.76 -5.43
C SER A 205 -22.17 4.97 -5.48
N ILE A 206 -21.58 5.07 -6.67
CA ILE A 206 -20.13 5.21 -6.85
C ILE A 206 -19.86 6.65 -7.30
N GLY A 207 -19.63 7.55 -6.36
CA GLY A 207 -19.11 8.88 -6.69
C GLY A 207 -17.79 8.72 -7.43
N ILE A 208 -17.74 9.09 -8.71
CA ILE A 208 -16.54 8.95 -9.55
C ILE A 208 -15.49 9.95 -9.05
N PRO A 209 -14.32 9.50 -8.57
CA PRO A 209 -13.29 10.42 -8.10
C PRO A 209 -12.80 11.32 -9.23
N ALA A 210 -12.48 12.58 -8.93
CA ALA A 210 -12.12 13.59 -9.94
C ALA A 210 -10.90 13.22 -10.81
N VAL A 211 -10.05 12.31 -10.35
CA VAL A 211 -8.88 11.82 -11.09
C VAL A 211 -9.24 10.85 -12.23
N PHE A 212 -10.45 10.32 -12.24
CA PHE A 212 -10.91 9.40 -13.28
C PHE A 212 -11.45 10.17 -14.48
N GLU A 213 -10.92 9.86 -15.65
CA GLU A 213 -11.35 10.42 -16.92
C GLU A 213 -12.30 9.47 -17.65
N PHE A 214 -13.29 10.01 -18.35
CA PHE A 214 -14.14 9.20 -19.22
C PHE A 214 -13.29 8.56 -20.33
N SER A 215 -13.39 7.24 -20.48
CA SER A 215 -12.67 6.48 -21.49
C SER A 215 -13.55 6.20 -22.72
N HIS A 216 -14.66 5.47 -22.54
CA HIS A 216 -15.57 5.10 -23.61
C HIS A 216 -16.90 4.57 -23.04
N GLU A 217 -17.87 4.33 -23.92
CA GLU A 217 -19.20 3.79 -23.59
C GLU A 217 -19.54 2.62 -24.52
N VAL A 218 -20.15 1.57 -23.96
CA VAL A 218 -20.68 0.41 -24.70
C VAL A 218 -22.10 0.13 -24.21
N GLY A 219 -23.11 0.42 -25.03
CA GLY A 219 -24.50 0.29 -24.62
C GLY A 219 -24.84 1.29 -23.52
N GLU A 220 -25.32 0.82 -22.36
CA GLU A 220 -25.57 1.66 -21.17
C GLU A 220 -24.42 1.64 -20.15
N THR A 221 -23.27 1.10 -20.54
CA THR A 221 -22.10 0.96 -19.66
C THR A 221 -21.04 1.98 -20.04
N GLN A 222 -20.68 2.82 -19.07
CA GLN A 222 -19.62 3.81 -19.18
C GLN A 222 -18.36 3.33 -18.48
N TYR A 223 -17.21 3.59 -19.09
CA TYR A 223 -15.90 3.23 -18.57
C TYR A 223 -15.11 4.49 -18.26
N TYR A 224 -14.58 4.57 -17.06
CA TYR A 224 -13.69 5.63 -16.61
C TYR A 224 -12.32 5.05 -16.32
N ARG A 225 -11.26 5.83 -16.53
CA ARG A 225 -9.88 5.39 -16.36
C ARG A 225 -9.08 6.42 -15.60
N THR A 226 -8.21 5.95 -14.71
CA THR A 226 -7.07 6.72 -14.21
C THR A 226 -5.81 5.89 -14.33
N THR A 227 -4.68 6.57 -14.46
CA THR A 227 -3.36 5.93 -14.46
C THR A 227 -2.69 6.15 -13.11
N ILE A 228 -2.06 5.12 -12.59
CA ILE A 228 -1.06 5.22 -11.52
C ILE A 228 0.30 5.09 -12.21
N ASP A 229 1.06 6.18 -12.22
CA ASP A 229 2.43 6.23 -12.71
C ASP A 229 3.40 6.48 -11.55
N ASP A 230 4.60 5.90 -11.66
CA ASP A 230 5.73 6.08 -10.73
C ASP A 230 5.38 5.85 -9.24
N PHE A 231 4.53 4.84 -8.97
CA PHE A 231 4.22 4.46 -7.61
C PHE A 231 5.37 3.65 -7.03
N ARG A 232 5.91 4.09 -5.89
CA ARG A 232 7.11 3.51 -5.28
C ARG A 232 7.03 3.50 -3.77
N TYR A 233 7.57 2.45 -3.16
CA TYR A 233 7.79 2.37 -1.72
C TYR A 233 9.04 1.53 -1.41
N SER A 234 9.58 1.70 -0.21
CA SER A 234 10.77 0.96 0.24
C SER A 234 10.59 0.40 1.64
N TYR A 235 10.99 -0.85 1.83
CA TYR A 235 10.99 -1.53 3.13
C TYR A 235 12.40 -1.93 3.55
N SER A 236 12.63 -1.99 4.86
CA SER A 236 13.84 -2.52 5.47
C SER A 236 13.51 -3.58 6.52
N ILE A 237 14.39 -4.56 6.67
CA ILE A 237 14.35 -5.58 7.72
C ILE A 237 15.11 -5.14 8.99
N TYR A 238 15.55 -3.89 9.10
CA TYR A 238 16.13 -3.30 10.32
C TYR A 238 15.62 -1.88 10.54
#